data_AF-A0A7J3D899-F1
#
_entry.id   AF-A0A7J3D899-F1
#
_cell.length_a   1.000
_cell.length_b   1.000
_cell.length_c   1.000
_cell.angle_alpha   90.00
_cell.angle_beta   90.00
_cell.angle_gamma   90.00
#
_symmetry.space_group_name_H-M   'P 1'
#
loop_
_entity.id
_entity.type
_entity.pdbx_description
1 polymer ?
#
loop_
_entity_poly.entity_id
_entity_poly.type
_entity_poly.pdbx_seq_one_letter_code
_entity_poly.pdbx_strand_id
1 'polypeptide(L)' 'MSVLGQCSICGRCAEHTCAICGQLVCSRHYYPRERVCERCYRMAKHKIEKEDERKLL' A
#
# COMPACT_ATOMS: atom_id res chain seq x y z
N MET A 1 -14.24 12.99 10.92
CA MET A 1 -13.47 12.31 9.87
C MET A 1 -12.61 13.37 9.19
N SER A 2 -11.28 13.25 9.26
CA SER A 2 -10.37 14.22 8.63
C SER A 2 -10.03 13.74 7.22
N VAL A 3 -10.57 14.41 6.20
CA VAL A 3 -10.25 14.13 4.81
C VAL A 3 -8.92 14.83 4.49
N LEU A 4 -7.94 14.07 4.01
CA LEU A 4 -6.61 14.59 3.67
C LEU A 4 -6.54 15.12 2.23
N GLY A 5 -7.43 14.65 1.36
CA GLY A 5 -7.44 15.01 -0.06
C GLY A 5 -8.17 13.98 -0.91
N GLN A 6 -7.67 13.73 -2.12
CA GLN A 6 -8.18 12.70 -3.03
C GLN A 6 -7.26 11.48 -3.05
N CYS A 7 -7.87 10.30 -3.23
CA CYS A 7 -7.18 9.04 -3.36
C CYS A 7 -6.51 8.97 -4.71
N SER A 8 -5.19 8.79 -4.72
CA SER A 8 -4.39 8.70 -5.94
C SER A 8 -4.68 7.46 -6.81
N ILE A 9 -5.58 6.56 -6.39
CA ILE A 9 -5.98 5.36 -7.15
C ILE A 9 -7.36 5.54 -7.80
N CYS A 10 -8.35 6.06 -7.07
CA CYS A 10 -9.72 6.14 -7.55
C CYS A 10 -10.36 7.53 -7.52
N GLY A 11 -9.63 8.56 -7.10
CA GLY A 11 -10.09 9.95 -7.03
C GLY A 11 -11.06 10.29 -5.90
N ARG A 12 -11.57 9.29 -5.15
CA ARG A 12 -12.47 9.52 -4.00
C ARG A 12 -11.73 10.12 -2.81
N CYS A 13 -12.45 10.58 -1.78
CA CYS A 13 -11.84 11.13 -0.57
C CYS A 13 -10.79 10.18 0.04
N ALA A 14 -9.60 10.70 0.29
CA ALA A 14 -8.53 10.00 0.97
C ALA A 14 -8.54 10.30 2.47
N GLU A 15 -8.24 9.26 3.24
CA GLU A 15 -8.24 9.28 4.71
C GLU A 15 -6.89 8.80 5.27
N HIS A 16 -6.06 8.17 4.44
CA HIS A 16 -4.80 7.54 4.86
C HIS A 16 -3.65 7.97 3.96
N THR A 17 -2.44 7.96 4.51
CA THR A 17 -1.18 8.20 3.78
C THR A 17 -0.36 6.90 3.76
N CYS A 18 0.10 6.49 2.58
CA CYS A 18 0.99 5.33 2.44
C CYS A 18 2.35 5.60 3.09
N ALA A 19 2.79 4.75 4.02
CA ALA A 19 4.09 4.89 4.69
C ALA A 19 5.30 4.68 3.76
N ILE A 20 5.13 4.05 2.60
CA ILE A 20 6.21 3.78 1.63
C ILE A 20 6.34 4.90 0.61
N CYS A 21 5.25 5.27 -0.07
CA CYS A 21 5.30 6.22 -1.19
C CYS A 21 4.72 7.60 -0.88
N GLY A 22 4.17 7.82 0.32
CA GLY A 22 3.59 9.09 0.74
C GLY A 22 2.26 9.46 0.06
N GLN A 23 1.72 8.62 -0.83
CA GLN A 23 0.47 8.91 -1.54
C GLN A 23 -0.75 8.81 -0.62
N LEU A 24 -1.71 9.70 -0.86
CA LEU A 24 -3.00 9.70 -0.19
C LEU A 24 -3.93 8.65 -0.80
N VAL A 25 -4.55 7.82 0.04
CA VAL A 25 -5.48 6.76 -0.39
C VAL A 25 -6.70 6.66 0.51
N CYS A 26 -7.81 6.18 -0.06
CA CYS A 26 -9.01 5.88 0.71
C CYS A 26 -8.89 4.53 1.41
N SER A 27 -9.75 4.28 2.40
CA SER A 27 -9.76 3.05 3.20
C SER A 27 -9.86 1.76 2.37
N ARG A 28 -10.44 1.80 1.16
CA ARG A 28 -10.50 0.63 0.25
C ARG A 28 -9.17 0.28 -0.41
N HIS A 29 -8.29 1.26 -0.58
CA HIS A 29 -7.00 1.11 -1.26
C HIS A 29 -5.83 1.17 -0.28
N TYR A 30 -6.12 1.16 1.02
CA TYR A 30 -5.15 1.18 2.10
C TYR A 30 -5.16 -0.16 2.83
N TYR A 31 -3.97 -0.71 3.04
CA TYR A 31 -3.74 -1.91 3.84
C TYR A 31 -3.32 -1.46 5.25
N PRO A 32 -4.22 -1.46 6.24
CA PRO A 32 -3.95 -0.84 7.55
C PRO A 32 -2.93 -1.59 8.39
N ARG A 33 -2.83 -2.91 8.23
CA ARG A 33 -1.87 -3.74 8.97
C ARG A 33 -0.44 -3.39 8.58
N GLU A 34 -0.19 -3.24 7.28
CA GLU A 34 1.12 -2.90 6.71
C GLU A 34 1.33 -1.38 6.57
N ARG A 35 0.28 -0.58 6.78
CA ARG A 35 0.24 0.89 6.67
C ARG A 35 0.60 1.43 5.29
N VAL A 36 0.23 0.71 4.23
CA VAL A 36 0.64 1.03 2.86
C VAL A 36 -0.55 1.03 1.90
N CYS A 37 -0.40 1.68 0.75
CA CYS A 37 -1.38 1.56 -0.32
C CYS A 37 -1.28 0.20 -1.03
N GLU A 38 -2.34 -0.15 -1.76
CA GLU A 38 -2.42 -1.40 -2.53
C GLU A 38 -1.25 -1.61 -3.49
N ARG A 39 -0.79 -0.56 -4.18
CA ARG A 39 0.33 -0.68 -5.13
C ARG A 39 1.61 -1.10 -4.41
N CYS A 40 1.93 -0.45 -3.29
CA CYS A 40 3.11 -0.77 -2.49
C CYS A 40 3.00 -2.15 -1.84
N TYR A 41 1.80 -2.53 -1.39
CA TYR A 41 1.54 -3.86 -0.83
C TYR A 41 1.84 -4.97 -1.86
N ARG A 42 1.34 -4.82 -3.09
CA ARG A 42 1.61 -5.78 -4.18
C ARG A 42 3.10 -5.83 -4.53
N MET A 43 3.79 -4.70 -4.58
CA MET A 43 5.24 -4.66 -4.84
C MET A 43 6.06 -5.34 -3.72
N ALA A 44 5.66 -5.20 -2.46
CA ALA A 44 6.37 -5.80 -1.34
C ALA A 44 6.23 -7.33 -1.31
N LYS A 45 5.06 -7.87 -1.67
CA LYS A 45 4.83 -9.33 -1.71
C LYS A 45 5.76 -10.06 -2.68
N HIS A 46 6.06 -9.48 -3.83
CA HIS A 46 6.96 -10.10 -4.81
C HIS A 46 8.43 -10.20 -4.37
N LYS A 47 8.83 -9.57 -3.26
CA LYS A 47 10.18 -9.74 -2.71
C LYS A 47 10.29 -10.94 -1.78
N ILE A 48 9.20 -11.34 -1.12
CA ILE A 48 9.21 -12.44 -0.15
C ILE A 48 9.25 -13.79 -0.87
N GLU A 49 8.52 -13.95 -1.97
CA GLU A 49 8.47 -15.22 -2.71
C GLU A 49 9.81 -15.60 -3.37
N LYS A 50 10.67 -14.62 -3.71
CA LYS A 50 11.99 -14.91 -4.30
C LYS A 50 13.07 -15.28 -3.29
N GLU A 51 12.84 -15.03 -2.00
CA GLU A 51 13.84 -15.33 -0.96
C GLU A 51 13.69 -16.75 -0.41
N ASP A 52 12.52 -17.38 -0.59
CA ASP A 52 12.28 -18.78 -0.24
C ASP A 52 12.95 -19.76 -1.23
N GLU A 53 12.94 -19.47 -2.55
CA GLU A 53 13.61 -20.32 -3.55
C GLU A 53 15.15 -20.30 -3.46
N ARG A 54 15.75 -19.25 -2.85
CA ARG A 54 17.22 -19.13 -2.70
C ARG A 54 17.79 -19.86 -1.49
N LYS A 55 16.97 -20.47 -0.64
CA LYS A 55 17.44 -21.32 0.48
C LYS A 55 17.43 -22.83 0.15
N LEU A 56 17.06 -23.21 -1.08
CA LEU A 56 17.00 -24.60 -1.54
C LEU A 56 18.05 -24.95 -2.62
N LEU A 57 19.00 -24.07 -2.93
CA LEU A 57 20.14 -24.33 -3.82
C LEU A 57 21.47 -23.98 -3.16
#